data_AF-A0A8T6FN09-F1
#
_entry.id   AF-A0A8T6FN09-F1
#
_cell.length_a   1.000
_cell.length_b   1.000
_cell.length_c   1.000
_cell.angle_alpha   90.00
_cell.angle_beta   90.00
_cell.angle_gamma   90.00
#
_symmetry.space_group_name_H-M   'P 1'
#
loop_
_entity.id
_entity.type
_entity.pdbx_description
1 polymer ?
#
loop_
_entity_poly.entity_id
_entity_poly.type
_entity_poly.pdbx_seq_one_letter_code
_entity_poly.pdbx_strand_id
1 'polypeptide(L)'
;MSPPTSSTTSTVASPEGVWSVPERQEGRGGKVATAQRATISISKDYLHFSAAHFTIFSATERENLHGHNFFVEADAIGEIGDDGLCFDYNAVKQLLKELCDQLDETTLLPARSPHLDIEESGSRVTVRFGDERLEFLPRDVTLLEVRNVTVEELAHWFLRQLRASEEFERLPIDEITLRASSGPGQWASAEWSSRRGDPRGRP
;
A
#
# COMPACT_ATOMS: atom_id res chain seq x y z
N MET A 1 46.43 42.16 -25.65
CA MET A 1 47.16 42.11 -24.37
C MET A 1 46.11 42.09 -23.27
N SER A 2 45.83 40.92 -22.69
CA SER A 2 44.82 40.77 -21.63
C SER A 2 45.39 41.23 -20.29
N PRO A 3 44.61 41.89 -19.41
CA PRO A 3 45.08 42.23 -18.06
C PRO A 3 45.02 40.99 -17.15
N PRO A 4 45.83 40.93 -16.08
CA PRO A 4 45.89 39.78 -15.19
C PRO A 4 44.69 39.77 -14.24
N THR A 5 44.05 38.62 -14.08
CA THR A 5 43.06 38.36 -13.02
C THR A 5 43.81 38.02 -11.73
N SER A 6 43.80 38.95 -10.77
CA SER A 6 44.23 38.70 -9.39
C SER A 6 43.09 38.03 -8.61
N SER A 7 43.26 36.78 -8.21
CA SER A 7 42.38 36.11 -7.24
C SER A 7 42.84 36.44 -5.83
N THR A 8 41.91 36.92 -5.00
CA THR A 8 42.12 37.13 -3.56
C THR A 8 41.41 36.01 -2.82
N THR A 9 42.16 35.11 -2.20
CA THR A 9 41.60 34.04 -1.35
C THR A 9 41.46 34.59 0.08
N SER A 10 40.23 34.66 0.60
CA SER A 10 40.00 34.83 2.05
C SER A 10 39.85 33.45 2.69
N THR A 11 40.76 33.12 3.61
CA THR A 11 40.74 31.89 4.38
C THR A 11 40.05 32.13 5.72
N VAL A 12 38.99 31.38 6.03
CA VAL A 12 38.51 31.17 7.40
C VAL A 12 38.89 29.75 7.80
N ALA A 13 39.56 29.63 8.95
CA ALA A 13 40.04 28.37 9.49
C ALA A 13 38.98 27.67 10.35
N SER A 14 38.80 26.38 10.14
CA SER A 14 38.22 25.41 11.09
C SER A 14 38.81 24.02 10.78
N PRO A 15 38.96 23.13 11.78
CA PRO A 15 39.73 21.91 11.62
C PRO A 15 38.93 20.90 10.80
N GLU A 16 39.61 20.23 9.87
CA GLU A 16 39.10 19.29 8.85
C GLU A 16 38.74 19.93 7.49
N GLY A 17 39.76 20.04 6.63
CA GLY A 17 39.62 20.05 5.17
C GLY A 17 39.27 21.39 4.52
N VAL A 18 40.13 21.88 3.64
CA VAL A 18 39.85 23.04 2.76
C VAL A 18 38.87 22.59 1.67
N TRP A 19 37.65 23.13 1.66
CA TRP A 19 36.68 22.94 0.57
C TRP A 19 36.77 24.12 -0.41
N SER A 20 36.93 23.82 -1.70
CA SER A 20 36.79 24.79 -2.79
C SER A 20 35.50 24.50 -3.56
N VAL A 21 34.64 25.49 -3.74
CA VAL A 21 33.42 25.40 -4.56
C VAL A 21 33.80 25.60 -6.03
N PRO A 22 33.49 24.68 -6.97
CA PRO A 22 33.71 24.92 -8.38
C PRO A 22 32.61 25.83 -8.96
N GLU A 23 33.03 26.81 -9.74
CA GLU A 23 32.17 27.76 -10.45
C GLU A 23 31.46 27.03 -11.62
N ARG A 24 30.14 27.19 -11.72
CA ARG A 24 29.30 26.47 -12.70
C ARG A 24 29.52 27.06 -14.10
N GLN A 25 30.05 26.28 -15.05
CA GLN A 25 29.92 26.60 -16.47
C GLN A 25 28.59 26.06 -16.99
N GLU A 26 27.70 26.95 -17.43
CA GLU A 26 26.48 26.59 -18.15
C GLU A 26 26.82 26.12 -19.58
N GLY A 27 26.85 24.80 -19.76
CA GLY A 27 26.87 24.15 -21.06
C GLY A 27 25.46 23.78 -21.51
N ARG A 28 24.98 24.44 -22.57
CA ARG A 28 23.76 24.10 -23.31
C ARG A 28 23.80 22.65 -23.82
N GLY A 29 22.75 21.87 -23.51
CA GLY A 29 22.49 20.54 -24.08
C GLY A 29 22.30 19.45 -23.02
N GLY A 30 21.38 19.62 -22.08
CA GLY A 30 21.08 18.60 -21.08
C GLY A 30 20.33 17.44 -21.71
N LYS A 31 21.00 16.29 -21.89
CA LYS A 31 20.33 14.99 -21.92
C LYS A 31 19.45 14.93 -20.67
N VAL A 32 18.15 14.67 -20.82
CA VAL A 32 17.30 14.34 -19.68
C VAL A 32 17.90 13.06 -19.08
N ALA A 33 18.60 13.19 -17.95
CA ALA A 33 19.02 12.02 -17.19
C ALA A 33 17.73 11.30 -16.79
N THR A 34 17.54 10.08 -17.27
CA THR A 34 16.43 9.24 -16.81
C THR A 34 16.63 9.00 -15.33
N ALA A 35 15.72 9.50 -14.50
CA ALA A 35 15.75 9.24 -13.06
C ALA A 35 15.81 7.73 -12.82
N GLN A 36 16.80 7.28 -12.04
CA GLN A 36 16.93 5.87 -11.70
C GLN A 36 15.77 5.49 -10.77
N ARG A 37 15.14 4.35 -11.00
CA ARG A 37 14.01 3.87 -10.18
C ARG A 37 14.42 2.62 -9.42
N ALA A 38 13.80 2.40 -8.26
CA ALA A 38 13.95 1.19 -7.47
C ALA A 38 12.59 0.65 -7.07
N THR A 39 12.51 -0.68 -6.97
CA THR A 39 11.38 -1.39 -6.36
C THR A 39 11.78 -1.86 -4.98
N ILE A 40 10.96 -1.54 -3.97
CA ILE A 40 11.07 -2.08 -2.62
C ILE A 40 10.00 -3.15 -2.46
N SER A 41 10.44 -4.41 -2.35
CA SER A 41 9.57 -5.54 -2.03
C SER A 41 9.43 -5.68 -0.51
N ILE A 42 8.19 -5.59 -0.05
CA ILE A 42 7.78 -5.66 1.34
C ILE A 42 7.06 -6.99 1.55
N SER A 43 7.78 -7.93 2.14
CA SER A 43 7.25 -9.20 2.65
C SER A 43 7.83 -9.40 4.04
N LYS A 44 6.96 -9.49 5.05
CA LYS A 44 7.33 -9.60 6.47
C LYS A 44 6.39 -10.54 7.17
N ASP A 45 6.94 -11.33 8.09
CA ASP A 45 6.20 -12.36 8.81
C ASP A 45 5.02 -11.81 9.62
N TYR A 46 5.02 -10.54 10.01
CA TYR A 46 3.89 -9.90 10.73
C TYR A 46 2.82 -9.30 9.81
N LEU A 47 3.01 -9.32 8.49
CA LEU A 47 2.00 -8.85 7.53
C LEU A 47 1.06 -10.00 7.18
N HIS A 48 0.38 -10.50 8.21
CA HIS A 48 -0.65 -11.53 8.11
C HIS A 48 -1.76 -11.25 9.12
N PHE A 49 -2.90 -11.91 8.92
CA PHE A 49 -4.01 -11.91 9.87
C PHE A 49 -4.77 -13.24 9.76
N SER A 50 -5.33 -13.72 10.86
CA SER A 50 -6.11 -14.95 10.95
C SER A 50 -7.58 -14.59 10.98
N ALA A 51 -8.34 -14.98 9.96
CA ALA A 51 -9.76 -14.60 9.88
C ALA A 51 -10.63 -15.73 9.34
N ALA A 52 -11.90 -15.72 9.77
CA ALA A 52 -12.93 -16.60 9.24
C ALA A 52 -13.64 -15.93 8.05
N HIS A 53 -14.06 -16.73 7.06
CA HIS A 53 -14.88 -16.28 5.93
C HIS A 53 -15.58 -17.46 5.26
N PHE A 54 -16.34 -17.16 4.22
CA PHE A 54 -16.83 -18.14 3.23
C PHE A 54 -16.95 -17.45 1.88
N THR A 55 -16.56 -18.13 0.80
CA THR A 55 -16.73 -17.60 -0.55
C THR A 55 -18.16 -17.83 -1.03
N ILE A 56 -18.74 -16.83 -1.69
CA ILE A 56 -20.04 -16.94 -2.35
C ILE A 56 -19.84 -17.15 -3.85
N PHE A 57 -20.35 -18.24 -4.41
CA PHE A 57 -20.20 -18.54 -5.84
C PHE A 57 -21.40 -18.07 -6.67
N SER A 58 -22.59 -18.06 -6.07
CA SER A 58 -23.83 -17.62 -6.72
C SER A 58 -24.90 -17.26 -5.69
N ALA A 59 -26.12 -16.96 -6.16
CA ALA A 59 -27.27 -16.73 -5.29
C ALA A 59 -27.71 -17.98 -4.50
N THR A 60 -27.23 -19.18 -4.85
CA THR A 60 -27.65 -20.45 -4.24
C THR A 60 -26.49 -21.34 -3.79
N GLU A 61 -25.24 -20.92 -4.01
CA GLU A 61 -24.05 -21.70 -3.67
C GLU A 61 -22.99 -20.82 -2.99
N ARG A 62 -22.52 -21.29 -1.84
CA ARG A 62 -21.40 -20.72 -1.07
C ARG A 62 -20.60 -21.84 -0.41
N GLU A 63 -19.39 -21.53 0.01
CA GLU A 63 -18.60 -22.42 0.88
C GLU A 63 -19.19 -22.47 2.30
N ASN A 64 -18.81 -23.49 3.06
CA ASN A 64 -18.98 -23.49 4.50
C ASN A 64 -18.09 -22.42 5.15
N LEU A 65 -18.51 -21.92 6.32
CA LEU A 65 -17.69 -21.04 7.13
C LEU A 65 -16.41 -21.79 7.54
N HIS A 66 -15.26 -21.19 7.27
CA HIS A 66 -13.93 -21.69 7.62
C HIS A 66 -13.00 -20.48 7.84
N GLY A 67 -11.69 -20.69 7.91
CA GLY A 67 -10.74 -19.59 8.04
C GLY A 67 -9.36 -19.89 7.49
N HIS A 68 -8.56 -18.84 7.37
CA HIS A 68 -7.19 -18.86 6.89
C HIS A 68 -6.30 -17.93 7.71
N ASN A 69 -4.99 -18.21 7.64
CA ASN A 69 -3.98 -17.20 7.88
C ASN A 69 -3.75 -16.50 6.54
N PHE A 70 -4.30 -15.30 6.39
CA PHE A 70 -4.12 -14.49 5.20
C PHE A 70 -2.79 -13.74 5.27
N PHE A 71 -2.12 -13.59 4.14
CA PHE A 71 -0.84 -12.89 4.02
C PHE A 71 -0.97 -11.69 3.09
N VAL A 72 -0.23 -10.62 3.39
CA VAL A 72 -0.19 -9.39 2.60
C VAL A 72 1.24 -9.04 2.26
N GLU A 73 1.48 -8.72 0.99
CA GLU A 73 2.75 -8.19 0.51
C GLU A 73 2.56 -6.96 -0.36
N ALA A 74 3.61 -6.17 -0.52
CA ALA A 74 3.60 -5.04 -1.44
C ALA A 74 4.92 -4.92 -2.19
N ASP A 75 4.87 -4.58 -3.47
CA ASP A 75 6.01 -4.07 -4.23
C ASP A 75 5.74 -2.59 -4.53
N ALA A 76 6.57 -1.68 -4.01
CA ALA A 76 6.42 -0.24 -4.20
C ALA A 76 7.59 0.32 -5.03
N ILE A 77 7.30 1.14 -6.03
CA ILE A 77 8.28 1.68 -6.99
C ILE A 77 8.33 3.20 -6.85
N GLY A 78 9.54 3.76 -6.85
CA GLY A 78 9.77 5.21 -6.87
C GLY A 78 11.12 5.57 -7.48
N GLU A 79 11.39 6.87 -7.60
CA GLU A 79 12.67 7.41 -8.07
C GLU A 79 13.70 7.43 -6.93
N ILE A 80 14.94 7.11 -7.26
CA ILE A 80 16.08 7.23 -6.33
C ILE A 80 16.52 8.70 -6.34
N GLY A 81 16.45 9.35 -5.18
CA GLY A 81 16.91 10.70 -4.97
C GLY A 81 18.43 10.83 -4.95
N ASP A 82 18.93 12.06 -4.90
CA ASP A 82 20.37 12.37 -4.89
C ASP A 82 21.10 11.82 -3.65
N ASP A 83 20.35 11.52 -2.57
CA ASP A 83 20.85 10.88 -1.36
C ASP A 83 20.93 9.34 -1.45
N GLY A 84 20.52 8.77 -2.59
CA GLY A 84 20.51 7.33 -2.85
C GLY A 84 19.31 6.59 -2.24
N LEU A 85 18.32 7.32 -1.71
CA LEU A 85 17.09 6.74 -1.14
C LEU A 85 15.90 6.92 -2.09
N CYS A 86 14.90 6.06 -1.96
CA CYS A 86 13.68 6.12 -2.77
C CYS A 86 12.52 6.78 -1.99
N PHE A 87 12.08 6.13 -0.93
CA PHE A 87 11.08 6.64 0.02
C PHE A 87 11.20 5.89 1.36
N ASP A 88 10.58 6.42 2.42
CA ASP A 88 10.49 5.71 3.70
C ASP A 88 9.47 4.56 3.62
N TYR A 89 9.95 3.37 3.25
CA TYR A 89 9.13 2.17 3.19
C TYR A 89 8.69 1.67 4.58
N ASN A 90 9.17 2.24 5.70
CA ASN A 90 8.64 1.90 7.03
C ASN A 90 7.20 2.38 7.19
N ALA A 91 6.86 3.54 6.63
CA ALA A 91 5.49 4.04 6.62
C ALA A 91 4.53 3.04 5.96
N VAL A 92 4.90 2.48 4.80
CA VAL A 92 4.10 1.45 4.11
C VAL A 92 3.94 0.20 4.99
N LYS A 93 5.02 -0.28 5.62
CA LYS A 93 4.96 -1.45 6.51
C LYS A 93 4.01 -1.23 7.69
N GLN A 94 4.06 -0.05 8.30
CA GLN A 94 3.24 0.28 9.47
C GLN A 94 1.76 0.34 9.09
N LEU A 95 1.42 1.03 8.00
CA LEU A 95 0.05 1.09 7.49
C LEU A 95 -0.50 -0.30 7.14
N LEU A 96 0.28 -1.15 6.46
CA LEU A 96 -0.15 -2.51 6.15
C LEU A 96 -0.34 -3.36 7.40
N LYS A 97 0.54 -3.21 8.40
CA LYS A 97 0.38 -3.91 9.68
C LYS A 97 -0.91 -3.48 10.39
N GLU A 98 -1.19 -2.19 10.45
CA GLU A 98 -2.42 -1.67 11.07
C GLU A 98 -3.68 -2.20 10.39
N LEU A 99 -3.65 -2.33 9.06
CA LEU A 99 -4.75 -2.94 8.31
C LEU A 99 -4.89 -4.44 8.60
N CYS A 100 -3.79 -5.19 8.70
CA CYS A 100 -3.85 -6.59 9.12
C CYS A 100 -4.44 -6.72 10.54
N ASP A 101 -3.95 -5.92 11.49
CA ASP A 101 -4.42 -5.94 12.88
C ASP A 101 -5.93 -5.63 12.99
N GLN A 102 -6.49 -4.82 12.08
CA GLN A 102 -7.93 -4.54 12.03
C GLN A 102 -8.79 -5.72 11.60
N LEU A 103 -8.22 -6.65 10.83
CA LEU A 103 -8.94 -7.82 10.30
C LEU A 103 -8.73 -9.07 11.16
N ASP A 104 -7.67 -9.09 11.98
CA ASP A 104 -7.25 -10.24 12.75
C ASP A 104 -8.32 -10.70 13.76
N GLU A 105 -8.45 -12.01 13.89
CA GLU A 105 -9.37 -12.70 14.80
C GLU A 105 -10.87 -12.37 14.60
N THR A 106 -11.27 -11.96 13.40
CA THR A 106 -12.69 -11.68 13.06
C THR A 106 -13.24 -12.57 11.94
N THR A 107 -14.57 -12.62 11.83
CA THR A 107 -15.25 -13.15 10.64
C THR A 107 -15.46 -12.03 9.63
N LEU A 108 -14.82 -12.14 8.47
CA LEU A 108 -14.96 -11.17 7.39
C LEU A 108 -16.25 -11.43 6.62
N LEU A 109 -17.07 -10.38 6.44
CA LEU A 109 -18.28 -10.45 5.65
C LEU A 109 -18.28 -9.40 4.52
N PRO A 110 -18.72 -9.76 3.31
CA PRO A 110 -18.76 -8.83 2.17
C PRO A 110 -20.02 -7.95 2.22
N ALA A 111 -19.89 -6.71 2.71
CA ALA A 111 -20.99 -5.76 2.86
C ALA A 111 -21.68 -5.37 1.54
N ARG A 112 -21.00 -5.56 0.39
CA ARG A 112 -21.53 -5.28 -0.94
C ARG A 112 -21.96 -6.52 -1.70
N SER A 113 -22.04 -7.67 -1.05
CA SER A 113 -22.50 -8.90 -1.71
C SER A 113 -23.94 -8.74 -2.18
N PRO A 114 -24.26 -9.02 -3.45
CA PRO A 114 -25.64 -9.02 -3.94
C PRO A 114 -26.44 -10.24 -3.44
N HIS A 115 -25.80 -11.16 -2.71
CA HIS A 115 -26.39 -12.43 -2.28
C HIS A 115 -26.51 -12.54 -0.75
N LEU A 116 -26.01 -11.57 0.00
CA LEU A 116 -26.19 -11.50 1.45
C LEU A 116 -27.14 -10.38 1.81
N ASP A 117 -28.01 -10.69 2.75
CA ASP A 117 -28.72 -9.68 3.55
C ASP A 117 -28.08 -9.68 4.95
N ILE A 118 -27.53 -8.53 5.34
CA ILE A 118 -26.78 -8.35 6.59
C ILE A 118 -27.50 -7.28 7.41
N GLU A 119 -27.96 -7.68 8.59
CA GLU A 119 -28.62 -6.79 9.55
C GLU A 119 -27.80 -6.68 10.84
N GLU A 120 -27.38 -5.47 11.15
CA GLU A 120 -26.74 -5.13 12.43
C GLU A 120 -27.80 -4.61 13.40
N SER A 121 -28.04 -5.37 14.49
CA SER A 121 -29.00 -5.01 15.52
C SER A 121 -28.34 -5.11 16.88
N GLY A 122 -27.77 -4.00 17.37
CA GLY A 122 -27.32 -3.78 18.75
C GLY A 122 -26.42 -4.87 19.35
N SER A 123 -27.00 -5.99 19.76
CA SER A 123 -26.32 -7.14 20.34
C SER A 123 -25.95 -8.25 19.33
N ARG A 124 -26.30 -8.13 18.04
CA ARG A 124 -26.08 -9.19 17.04
C ARG A 124 -25.89 -8.66 15.62
N VAL A 125 -25.20 -9.46 14.81
CA VAL A 125 -25.17 -9.36 13.35
C VAL A 125 -25.86 -10.59 12.79
N THR A 126 -26.94 -10.41 12.03
CA THR A 126 -27.65 -11.52 11.35
C THR A 126 -27.28 -11.49 9.87
N VAL A 127 -26.80 -12.63 9.36
CA VAL A 127 -26.46 -12.80 7.94
C VAL A 127 -27.40 -13.84 7.34
N ARG A 128 -28.05 -13.49 6.23
CA ARG A 128 -28.93 -14.40 5.48
C ARG A 128 -28.35 -14.65 4.09
N PHE A 129 -28.36 -15.91 3.70
CA PHE A 129 -28.00 -16.39 2.36
C PHE A 129 -29.06 -17.41 1.92
N GLY A 130 -29.96 -17.01 1.02
CA GLY A 130 -31.16 -17.82 0.73
C GLY A 130 -31.96 -18.10 2.00
N ASP A 131 -32.19 -19.39 2.30
CA ASP A 131 -32.90 -19.84 3.51
C ASP A 131 -31.96 -20.05 4.73
N GLU A 132 -30.65 -19.92 4.53
CA GLU A 132 -29.67 -20.08 5.60
C GLU A 132 -29.54 -18.80 6.43
N ARG A 133 -29.28 -18.97 7.73
CA ARG A 133 -29.08 -17.88 8.67
C ARG A 133 -27.86 -18.15 9.54
N LEU A 134 -26.96 -17.17 9.62
CA LEU A 134 -25.86 -17.13 10.56
C LEU A 134 -26.06 -15.95 11.53
N GLU A 135 -25.66 -16.12 12.78
CA GLU A 135 -25.69 -15.07 13.79
C GLU A 135 -24.32 -14.94 14.46
N PHE A 136 -23.86 -13.69 14.60
CA PHE A 136 -22.58 -13.37 15.22
C PHE A 136 -22.76 -12.27 16.26
N LEU A 137 -21.78 -12.15 17.17
CA LEU A 137 -21.64 -10.95 17.99
C LEU A 137 -20.99 -9.85 17.15
N PRO A 138 -21.37 -8.57 17.32
CA PRO A 138 -20.80 -7.48 16.53
C PRO A 138 -19.28 -7.38 16.60
N ARG A 139 -18.68 -7.69 17.76
CA ARG A 139 -17.22 -7.66 17.93
C ARG A 139 -16.46 -8.78 17.21
N ASP A 140 -17.15 -9.83 16.78
CA ASP A 140 -16.54 -11.00 16.13
C ASP A 140 -16.64 -10.91 14.59
N VAL A 141 -17.14 -9.78 14.06
CA VAL A 141 -17.39 -9.56 12.62
C VAL A 141 -16.74 -8.27 12.15
N THR A 142 -16.12 -8.34 10.98
CA THR A 142 -15.67 -7.17 10.23
C THR A 142 -16.39 -7.10 8.89
N LEU A 143 -17.18 -6.04 8.68
CA LEU A 143 -17.83 -5.77 7.40
C LEU A 143 -16.85 -5.09 6.45
N LEU A 144 -16.58 -5.73 5.31
CA LEU A 144 -15.69 -5.21 4.29
C LEU A 144 -16.49 -4.67 3.11
N GLU A 145 -16.09 -3.50 2.60
CA GLU A 145 -16.65 -2.86 1.40
C GLU A 145 -16.24 -3.58 0.10
N VAL A 146 -16.56 -4.87 0.03
CA VAL A 146 -16.25 -5.83 -1.05
C VAL A 146 -17.49 -6.64 -1.40
N ARG A 147 -17.57 -7.18 -2.62
CA ARG A 147 -18.71 -8.02 -3.03
C ARG A 147 -18.54 -9.47 -2.59
N ASN A 148 -17.31 -9.91 -2.36
CA ASN A 148 -16.98 -11.23 -1.85
C ASN A 148 -15.68 -11.18 -1.04
N VAL A 149 -15.50 -12.10 -0.08
CA VAL A 149 -14.23 -12.21 0.66
C VAL A 149 -13.35 -13.24 -0.03
N THR A 150 -12.70 -12.78 -1.11
CA THR A 150 -11.70 -13.55 -1.84
C THR A 150 -10.36 -12.83 -1.82
N VAL A 151 -9.28 -13.52 -2.14
CA VAL A 151 -7.93 -12.91 -2.17
C VAL A 151 -7.82 -11.79 -3.20
N GLU A 152 -8.58 -11.85 -4.30
CA GLU A 152 -8.66 -10.80 -5.33
C GLU A 152 -9.28 -9.52 -4.79
N GLU A 153 -10.45 -9.62 -4.14
CA GLU A 153 -11.09 -8.45 -3.55
C GLU A 153 -10.33 -7.91 -2.33
N LEU A 154 -9.69 -8.79 -1.55
CA LEU A 154 -8.81 -8.37 -0.45
C LEU A 154 -7.62 -7.57 -0.96
N ALA A 155 -6.93 -8.01 -2.03
CA ALA A 155 -5.82 -7.25 -2.60
C ALA A 155 -6.26 -5.82 -3.01
N HIS A 156 -7.43 -5.70 -3.65
CA HIS A 156 -8.01 -4.40 -3.99
C HIS A 156 -8.44 -3.61 -2.75
N TRP A 157 -9.00 -4.26 -1.73
CA TRP A 157 -9.40 -3.61 -0.49
C TRP A 157 -8.19 -3.01 0.23
N PHE A 158 -7.12 -3.79 0.43
CA PHE A 158 -5.87 -3.31 1.04
C PHE A 158 -5.28 -2.14 0.27
N LEU A 159 -5.24 -2.22 -1.07
CA LEU A 159 -4.76 -1.13 -1.91
C LEU A 159 -5.59 0.14 -1.72
N ARG A 160 -6.93 0.04 -1.67
CA ARG A 160 -7.81 1.21 -1.44
C ARG A 160 -7.61 1.80 -0.05
N GLN A 161 -7.52 0.96 0.99
CA GLN A 161 -7.31 1.43 2.36
C GLN A 161 -5.95 2.13 2.51
N LEU A 162 -4.90 1.51 1.98
CA LEU A 162 -3.55 2.08 2.00
C LEU A 162 -3.53 3.45 1.32
N ARG A 163 -4.15 3.56 0.14
CA ARG A 163 -4.21 4.82 -0.62
C ARG A 163 -5.11 5.89 0.01
N ALA A 164 -6.02 5.52 0.89
CA ALA A 164 -6.83 6.49 1.64
C ALA A 164 -6.06 7.12 2.81
N SER A 165 -4.88 6.60 3.16
CA SER A 165 -4.02 7.18 4.18
C SER A 165 -3.29 8.42 3.65
N GLU A 166 -3.42 9.54 4.35
CA GLU A 166 -2.66 10.76 4.05
C GLU A 166 -1.15 10.54 4.18
N GLU A 167 -0.71 9.61 5.03
CA GLU A 167 0.70 9.26 5.16
C GLU A 167 1.22 8.60 3.89
N PHE A 168 0.44 7.68 3.30
CA PHE A 168 0.79 7.06 2.04
C PHE A 168 0.80 8.07 0.89
N GLU A 169 -0.20 8.95 0.81
CA GLU A 169 -0.27 9.98 -0.25
C GLU A 169 0.94 10.93 -0.27
N ARG A 170 1.64 11.10 0.86
CA ARG A 170 2.84 11.94 0.96
C ARG A 170 4.13 11.23 0.52
N LEU A 171 4.12 9.91 0.37
CA LEU A 171 5.29 9.17 -0.07
C LEU A 171 5.50 9.36 -1.58
N PRO A 172 6.75 9.56 -2.05
CA PRO A 172 7.06 9.66 -3.48
C PRO A 172 7.06 8.27 -4.15
N ILE A 173 5.93 7.55 -4.05
CA ILE A 173 5.70 6.25 -4.66
C ILE A 173 4.97 6.48 -5.99
N ASP A 174 5.61 6.06 -7.07
CA ASP A 174 5.04 6.13 -8.42
C ASP A 174 4.03 5.01 -8.67
N GLU A 175 4.33 3.80 -8.20
CA GLU A 175 3.56 2.58 -8.45
C GLU A 175 3.57 1.69 -7.22
N ILE A 176 2.47 0.98 -6.96
CA ILE A 176 2.42 -0.05 -5.93
C ILE A 176 1.56 -1.23 -6.39
N THR A 177 2.07 -2.43 -6.16
CA THR A 177 1.35 -3.69 -6.32
C THR A 177 1.12 -4.28 -4.94
N LEU A 178 -0.13 -4.41 -4.54
CA LEU A 178 -0.55 -5.11 -3.31
C LEU A 178 -0.89 -6.55 -3.66
N ARG A 179 -0.42 -7.50 -2.85
CA ARG A 179 -0.73 -8.92 -2.99
C ARG A 179 -1.41 -9.43 -1.74
N ALA A 180 -2.41 -10.28 -1.93
CA ALA A 180 -3.08 -10.99 -0.85
C ALA A 180 -3.10 -12.50 -1.14
N SER A 181 -3.08 -13.30 -0.09
CA SER A 181 -3.07 -14.75 -0.17
C SER A 181 -3.78 -15.37 1.05
N SER A 182 -4.42 -16.53 0.87
CA SER A 182 -4.99 -17.35 1.94
C SER A 182 -4.10 -18.54 2.33
N GLY A 183 -2.91 -18.66 1.74
CA GLY A 183 -1.97 -19.75 1.98
C GLY A 183 -0.77 -19.76 1.01
N PRO A 184 0.31 -20.46 1.35
CA PRO A 184 1.55 -20.40 0.59
C PRO A 184 1.36 -20.83 -0.87
N GLY A 185 2.00 -20.11 -1.80
CA GLY A 185 2.11 -20.51 -3.21
C GLY A 185 1.02 -20.00 -4.15
N GLN A 186 0.00 -19.30 -3.65
CA GLN A 186 -1.03 -18.66 -4.47
C GLN A 186 -1.30 -17.24 -3.99
N TRP A 187 -1.27 -16.27 -4.92
CA TRP A 187 -1.45 -14.85 -4.63
C TRP A 187 -2.37 -14.21 -5.67
N ALA A 188 -3.21 -13.30 -5.21
CA ALA A 188 -3.88 -12.33 -6.07
C ALA A 188 -3.25 -10.96 -5.86
N SER A 189 -3.28 -10.10 -6.87
CA SER A 189 -2.70 -8.76 -6.81
C SER A 189 -3.66 -7.67 -7.27
N ALA A 190 -3.45 -6.47 -6.73
CA ALA A 190 -4.07 -5.24 -7.16
C ALA A 190 -2.98 -4.19 -7.37
N GLU A 191 -3.10 -3.41 -8.44
CA GLU A 191 -2.06 -2.47 -8.85
C GLU A 191 -2.58 -1.05 -8.90
N TRP A 192 -1.72 -0.11 -8.53
CA TRP A 192 -1.93 1.31 -8.74
C TRP A 192 -0.65 1.95 -9.29
N SER A 193 -0.84 2.89 -10.21
CA SER A 193 0.21 3.79 -10.66
C SER A 193 -0.29 5.22 -10.63
N SER A 194 0.56 6.13 -10.16
CA SER A 194 0.37 7.55 -10.35
C SER A 194 0.49 7.84 -11.85
N ARG A 195 -0.55 8.44 -12.45
CA ARG A 195 -0.43 8.94 -13.82
C ARG A 195 0.55 10.11 -13.76
N ARG A 196 1.73 9.98 -14.38
CA ARG A 196 2.64 11.12 -14.57
C ARG A 196 1.87 12.24 -15.29
N GLY A 197 1.57 13.33 -14.57
CA GLY A 197 1.03 14.57 -15.13
C GLY A 197 -0.45 14.91 -14.86
N ASP A 198 -1.13 14.30 -13.88
CA ASP A 198 -2.41 14.85 -13.40
C ASP A 198 -2.18 15.75 -12.16
N PRO A 199 -2.25 17.09 -12.28
CA PRO A 199 -2.03 17.98 -11.15
C PRO A 199 -3.20 17.97 -10.14
N ARG A 200 -4.32 17.28 -10.42
CA ARG A 200 -5.56 17.34 -9.61
C ARG A 200 -6.37 16.03 -9.63
N GLY A 201 -5.71 14.87 -9.63
CA GLY A 201 -6.37 13.57 -9.51
C GLY A 201 -6.84 13.25 -8.08
N ARG A 202 -7.73 14.06 -7.50
CA ARG A 202 -8.64 13.58 -6.44
C ARG A 202 -9.75 12.75 -7.09
N PRO A 203 -10.33 11.77 -6.38
CA PRO A 203 -11.33 10.86 -6.92
C PRO A 203 -12.51 11.56 -7.60
#